data_AF-A0AAD4HZT8-F1
#
_entry.id   AF-A0AAD4HZT8-F1
#
_cell.length_a   1.000
_cell.length_b   1.000
_cell.length_c   1.000
_cell.angle_alpha   90.00
_cell.angle_beta   90.00
_cell.angle_gamma   90.00
#
_symmetry.space_group_name_H-M   'P 1'
#
loop_
_entity.id
_entity.type
_entity.pdbx_description
1 polymer ?
#
loop_
_entity_poly.entity_id
_entity_poly.type
_entity_poly.pdbx_seq_one_letter_code
_entity_poly.pdbx_strand_id
1 'polypeptide(L)'
;MAQSCNSPGGRVVSPRAIFNVVCMVTLVAALHHLFAHLAYDDSYLYWFLALFAWRYVRFAVNLVGFWCYSPSPKASDPTYSSSRDVTAVIPTVDPERGTFRDTVLSCAENSPAKIVIITAGNELYEKTLPYIAEFERFYPSIEFVLDRTQVASKRAQVALAVPHIKTAIAVLLDDHVFWGPNFLESLLSAFKDPKVGLVGTNKRVRREKGLNLWRRFWNMLGATYLCRHNFEIRATNAVDGGVFVISGRTCALRTEILNHPDFLPGYTDEKFLFGMLGPLNPDDDNYNTRFVVSHGWKIKIQYTEDAVMETTLGVEKPVATKFLAQCRRWARTTWRSNICSLVTDRTVWTSQPYCVYAVYLTSLTNFAAITDPLLVYLFTHSSLFTHASARTSKLALAGLVGWILFTKTIKVFDYFRRHPQDIYLFPAYVAFAYFHSLIKLWALLTFWDCTWSGRRLDQIKVDEPERSRVHPRSDSDIAHVIELRSINTRVADLHTSHAEHIARYQEPLLAEVNRLKENLVTLEGGHKTMSDNSLAIGTGLDEILERAKEATDAQDAAKIIDERDISDKIAVLKSA
;
A
#
# COMPACT_ATOMS: atom_id res chain seq x y z
N MET A 1 -13.96 31.21 -17.22
CA MET A 1 -14.95 31.10 -16.14
C MET A 1 -14.31 30.35 -14.99
N ALA A 2 -13.76 31.10 -14.02
CA ALA A 2 -13.08 30.57 -12.86
C ALA A 2 -14.12 30.02 -11.86
N GLN A 3 -14.08 28.72 -11.59
CA GLN A 3 -14.78 28.15 -10.44
C GLN A 3 -13.96 28.43 -9.18
N SER A 4 -14.64 28.99 -8.19
CA SER A 4 -14.14 29.45 -6.90
C SER A 4 -13.29 28.40 -6.17
N CYS A 5 -12.09 28.80 -5.77
CA CYS A 5 -11.29 28.17 -4.73
C CYS A 5 -12.09 28.11 -3.42
N ASN A 6 -12.33 26.92 -2.90
CA ASN A 6 -12.78 26.71 -1.53
C ASN A 6 -11.64 26.13 -0.70
N SER A 7 -11.30 26.86 0.36
CA SER A 7 -10.39 26.52 1.46
C SER A 7 -10.78 25.20 2.16
N PRO A 8 -9.87 24.59 2.96
CA PRO A 8 -10.03 23.21 3.47
C PRO A 8 -11.01 23.06 4.66
N GLY A 9 -11.99 23.96 4.78
CA GLY A 9 -13.07 23.88 5.76
C GLY A 9 -14.37 23.38 5.12
N GLY A 10 -14.69 22.10 5.31
CA GLY A 10 -16.04 21.57 5.04
C GLY A 10 -16.44 21.48 3.57
N ARG A 11 -15.80 20.60 2.78
CA ARG A 11 -16.36 20.22 1.46
C ARG A 11 -17.72 19.55 1.67
N VAL A 12 -18.79 20.28 1.36
CA VAL A 12 -20.15 19.75 1.24
C VAL A 12 -20.10 18.53 0.33
N VAL A 13 -20.68 17.40 0.78
CA VAL A 13 -20.73 16.16 -0.01
C VAL A 13 -21.44 16.47 -1.33
N SER A 14 -20.78 16.20 -2.46
CA SER A 14 -21.36 16.54 -3.76
C SER A 14 -22.68 15.78 -3.98
N PRO A 15 -23.71 16.37 -4.63
CA PRO A 15 -24.95 15.66 -4.93
C PRO A 15 -24.71 14.35 -5.69
N ARG A 16 -23.68 14.32 -6.54
CA ARG A 16 -23.25 13.13 -7.27
C ARG A 16 -22.65 12.06 -6.35
N ALA A 17 -21.89 12.41 -5.32
CA ALA A 17 -21.45 11.44 -4.31
C ALA A 17 -22.64 10.83 -3.57
N ILE A 18 -23.62 11.64 -3.16
CA ILE A 18 -24.83 11.15 -2.50
C ILE A 18 -25.57 10.17 -3.42
N PHE A 19 -25.78 10.56 -4.68
CA PHE A 19 -26.40 9.70 -5.68
C PHE A 19 -25.64 8.36 -5.85
N ASN A 20 -24.32 8.40 -6.02
CA ASN A 20 -23.50 7.19 -6.14
C ASN A 20 -23.61 6.29 -4.91
N VAL A 21 -23.60 6.87 -3.71
CA VAL A 21 -23.77 6.13 -2.45
C VAL A 21 -25.15 5.49 -2.38
N VAL A 22 -26.22 6.22 -2.72
CA VAL A 22 -27.58 5.67 -2.79
C VAL A 22 -27.66 4.52 -3.78
N CYS A 23 -27.06 4.64 -4.97
CA CYS A 23 -26.98 3.54 -5.94
C CYS A 23 -26.26 2.32 -5.37
N MET A 24 -25.13 2.50 -4.68
CA MET A 24 -24.43 1.39 -4.03
C MET A 24 -25.26 0.72 -2.94
N VAL A 25 -25.88 1.50 -2.05
CA VAL A 25 -26.73 0.98 -0.99
C VAL A 25 -27.93 0.23 -1.56
N THR A 26 -28.54 0.76 -2.61
CA THR A 26 -29.66 0.11 -3.32
C THR A 26 -29.21 -1.21 -3.94
N LEU A 27 -28.04 -1.26 -4.57
CA LEU A 27 -27.48 -2.49 -5.13
C LEU A 27 -27.19 -3.53 -4.02
N VAL A 28 -26.62 -3.10 -2.89
CA VAL A 28 -26.38 -3.98 -1.74
C VAL A 28 -27.68 -4.53 -1.17
N ALA A 29 -28.72 -3.70 -1.04
CA ALA A 29 -30.04 -4.14 -0.58
C ALA A 29 -30.68 -5.14 -1.56
N ALA A 30 -30.58 -4.89 -2.87
CA ALA A 30 -31.07 -5.82 -3.89
C ALA A 30 -30.32 -7.18 -3.83
N LEU A 31 -29.00 -7.16 -3.69
CA LEU A 31 -28.19 -8.37 -3.51
C LEU A 31 -28.55 -9.10 -2.21
N HIS A 32 -28.77 -8.37 -1.12
CA HIS A 32 -29.24 -8.95 0.14
C HIS A 32 -30.56 -9.69 -0.04
N HIS A 33 -31.57 -9.07 -0.65
CA HIS A 33 -32.86 -9.70 -0.91
C HIS A 33 -32.72 -10.93 -1.83
N LEU A 34 -31.90 -10.83 -2.88
CA LEU A 34 -31.62 -11.96 -3.77
C LEU A 34 -30.97 -13.12 -3.01
N PHE A 35 -29.94 -12.85 -2.22
CA PHE A 35 -29.23 -13.90 -1.47
C PHE A 35 -30.07 -14.49 -0.36
N ALA A 36 -30.87 -13.68 0.35
CA ALA A 36 -31.81 -14.17 1.35
C ALA A 36 -32.88 -15.07 0.70
N HIS A 37 -33.39 -14.70 -0.47
CA HIS A 37 -34.32 -15.53 -1.22
C HIS A 37 -33.70 -16.86 -1.67
N LEU A 38 -32.48 -16.82 -2.24
CA LEU A 38 -31.76 -18.03 -2.68
C LEU A 38 -31.34 -18.93 -1.52
N ALA A 39 -31.00 -18.34 -0.37
CA ALA A 39 -30.56 -19.06 0.81
C ALA A 39 -31.72 -19.61 1.65
N TYR A 40 -32.92 -19.00 1.52
CA TYR A 40 -34.05 -19.29 2.40
C TYR A 40 -33.61 -19.16 3.88
N ASP A 41 -33.72 -20.23 4.68
CA ASP A 41 -33.32 -20.27 6.08
C ASP A 41 -31.85 -20.69 6.31
N ASP A 42 -31.08 -20.92 5.25
CA ASP A 42 -29.68 -21.36 5.34
C ASP A 42 -28.71 -20.17 5.47
N SER A 43 -28.34 -19.86 6.71
CA SER A 43 -27.37 -18.78 6.99
C SER A 43 -25.99 -19.01 6.38
N TYR A 44 -25.51 -20.26 6.26
CA TYR A 44 -24.20 -20.56 5.67
C TYR A 44 -24.20 -20.27 4.17
N LEU A 45 -25.28 -20.66 3.48
CA LEU A 45 -25.46 -20.36 2.06
C LEU A 45 -25.55 -18.85 1.80
N TYR A 46 -26.29 -18.11 2.63
CA TYR A 46 -26.37 -16.65 2.52
C TYR A 46 -24.98 -16.01 2.58
N TRP A 47 -24.19 -16.33 3.61
CA TRP A 47 -22.85 -15.75 3.77
C TRP A 47 -21.87 -16.24 2.73
N PHE A 48 -22.00 -17.48 2.25
CA PHE A 48 -21.23 -17.98 1.11
C PHE A 48 -21.50 -17.13 -0.14
N LEU A 49 -22.78 -16.93 -0.51
CA LEU A 49 -23.17 -16.12 -1.67
C LEU A 49 -22.68 -14.68 -1.54
N ALA A 50 -22.87 -14.06 -0.37
CA ALA A 50 -22.42 -12.70 -0.11
C ALA A 50 -20.89 -12.55 -0.25
N LEU A 51 -20.11 -13.45 0.37
CA LEU A 51 -18.66 -13.42 0.29
C LEU A 51 -18.13 -13.76 -1.11
N PHE A 52 -18.79 -14.71 -1.79
CA PHE A 52 -18.47 -15.09 -3.16
C PHE A 52 -18.70 -13.91 -4.11
N ALA A 53 -19.85 -13.24 -4.00
CA ALA A 53 -20.16 -12.05 -4.79
C ALA A 53 -19.19 -10.90 -4.49
N TRP A 54 -18.97 -10.58 -3.20
CA TRP A 54 -18.03 -9.55 -2.75
C TRP A 54 -16.65 -9.72 -3.39
N ARG A 55 -16.19 -10.97 -3.50
CA ARG A 55 -14.88 -11.30 -4.04
C ARG A 55 -14.83 -11.38 -5.56
N TYR A 56 -15.82 -12.01 -6.20
CA TYR A 56 -15.72 -12.45 -7.60
C TYR A 56 -16.46 -11.55 -8.59
N VAL A 57 -17.42 -10.73 -8.15
CA VAL A 57 -18.03 -9.71 -9.03
C VAL A 57 -16.96 -8.75 -9.54
N ARG A 58 -16.14 -8.18 -8.64
CA ARG A 58 -14.98 -7.36 -9.05
C ARG A 58 -13.98 -8.09 -9.94
N PHE A 59 -13.82 -9.41 -9.78
CA PHE A 59 -12.91 -10.18 -10.62
C PHE A 59 -13.44 -10.23 -12.06
N ALA A 60 -14.73 -10.55 -12.23
CA ALA A 60 -15.37 -10.58 -13.53
C ALA A 60 -15.38 -9.19 -14.20
N VAL A 61 -15.80 -8.15 -13.46
CA VAL A 61 -15.83 -6.78 -13.98
C VAL A 61 -14.41 -6.29 -14.32
N ASN A 62 -13.41 -6.57 -13.49
CA ASN A 62 -12.03 -6.20 -13.82
C ASN A 62 -11.47 -6.98 -15.01
N LEU A 63 -11.87 -8.24 -15.20
CA LEU A 63 -11.47 -9.01 -16.38
C LEU A 63 -12.03 -8.37 -17.65
N VAL A 64 -13.31 -8.01 -17.66
CA VAL A 64 -13.94 -7.28 -18.76
C VAL A 64 -13.25 -5.93 -18.98
N GLY A 65 -13.07 -5.14 -17.91
CA GLY A 65 -12.39 -3.85 -17.97
C GLY A 65 -10.97 -3.94 -18.53
N PHE A 66 -10.20 -4.98 -18.15
CA PHE A 66 -8.87 -5.21 -18.69
C PHE A 66 -8.88 -5.41 -20.21
N TRP A 67 -9.84 -6.18 -20.74
CA TRP A 67 -9.96 -6.45 -22.17
C TRP A 67 -10.56 -5.29 -22.96
N CYS A 68 -11.52 -4.56 -22.38
CA CYS A 68 -12.14 -3.39 -23.01
C CYS A 68 -11.27 -2.13 -22.95
N TYR A 69 -10.16 -2.15 -22.21
CA TYR A 69 -9.28 -0.99 -22.08
C TYR A 69 -8.52 -0.68 -23.37
N SER A 70 -8.63 0.58 -23.82
CA SER A 70 -7.81 1.13 -24.90
C SER A 70 -6.87 2.23 -24.40
N PRO A 71 -5.56 2.16 -24.68
CA PRO A 71 -4.61 3.26 -24.43
C PRO A 71 -4.91 4.45 -25.35
N SER A 72 -4.27 5.59 -25.10
CA SER A 72 -4.42 6.73 -26.01
C SER A 72 -3.70 6.44 -27.33
N PRO A 73 -4.34 6.65 -28.49
CA PRO A 73 -3.74 6.36 -29.77
C PRO A 73 -2.58 7.32 -30.05
N LYS A 74 -1.53 6.81 -30.69
CA LYS A 74 -0.44 7.63 -31.20
C LYS A 74 -0.99 8.62 -32.22
N ALA A 75 -0.70 9.90 -32.04
CA ALA A 75 -1.15 10.95 -32.97
C ALA A 75 -0.20 11.02 -34.17
N SER A 76 -0.74 11.23 -35.36
CA SER A 76 0.05 11.54 -36.57
C SER A 76 0.71 12.93 -36.48
N ASP A 77 0.07 13.86 -35.77
CA ASP A 77 0.58 15.18 -35.44
C ASP A 77 0.50 15.37 -33.90
N PRO A 78 1.61 15.13 -33.17
CA PRO A 78 1.60 15.14 -31.71
C PRO A 78 1.60 16.56 -31.16
N THR A 79 0.64 16.85 -30.26
CA THR A 79 0.57 18.15 -29.56
C THR A 79 1.82 18.44 -28.73
N TYR A 80 2.43 17.40 -28.17
CA TYR A 80 3.63 17.49 -27.34
C TYR A 80 4.77 16.67 -27.94
N SER A 81 5.99 17.21 -27.88
CA SER A 81 7.21 16.46 -28.21
C SER A 81 8.12 16.35 -26.98
N SER A 82 8.89 15.26 -26.88
CA SER A 82 9.80 15.05 -25.74
C SER A 82 10.84 16.17 -25.63
N SER A 83 11.45 16.56 -26.75
CA SER A 83 12.55 17.53 -26.81
C SER A 83 12.15 18.98 -26.52
N ARG A 84 10.85 19.30 -26.53
CA ARG A 84 10.33 20.64 -26.24
C ARG A 84 9.56 20.70 -24.93
N ASP A 85 8.74 19.68 -24.67
CA ASP A 85 7.66 19.77 -23.71
C ASP A 85 7.86 18.91 -22.46
N VAL A 86 9.00 18.21 -22.33
CA VAL A 86 9.26 17.30 -21.20
C VAL A 86 10.47 17.72 -20.37
N THR A 87 10.28 17.79 -19.05
CA THR A 87 11.35 17.75 -18.06
C THR A 87 11.27 16.45 -17.27
N ALA A 88 12.32 15.64 -17.33
CA ALA A 88 12.44 14.44 -16.52
C ALA A 88 13.09 14.77 -15.17
N VAL A 89 12.63 14.15 -14.08
CA VAL A 89 13.14 14.38 -12.72
C VAL A 89 13.54 13.06 -12.08
N ILE A 90 14.83 12.95 -11.71
CA ILE A 90 15.45 11.74 -11.16
C ILE A 90 16.00 12.04 -9.75
N PRO A 91 15.21 11.82 -8.68
CA PRO A 91 15.72 11.81 -7.32
C PRO A 91 16.57 10.56 -7.08
N THR A 92 17.77 10.71 -6.53
CA THR A 92 18.67 9.58 -6.23
C THR A 92 19.30 9.66 -4.86
N VAL A 93 19.41 8.50 -4.20
CA VAL A 93 20.13 8.32 -2.94
C VAL A 93 21.26 7.28 -3.08
N ASP A 94 21.49 6.79 -4.29
CA ASP A 94 22.46 5.74 -4.60
C ASP A 94 23.00 5.91 -6.05
N PRO A 95 23.60 7.06 -6.38
CA PRO A 95 24.06 7.36 -7.75
C PRO A 95 25.24 6.48 -8.19
N GLU A 96 25.97 5.86 -7.26
CA GLU A 96 27.10 4.98 -7.55
C GLU A 96 26.67 3.60 -8.06
N ARG A 97 25.39 3.25 -7.88
CA ARG A 97 24.85 1.99 -8.39
C ARG A 97 24.81 2.02 -9.92
N GLY A 98 25.30 0.97 -10.57
CA GLY A 98 25.30 0.88 -12.04
C GLY A 98 23.92 1.10 -12.70
N THR A 99 22.82 0.81 -11.99
CA THR A 99 21.46 1.05 -12.48
C THR A 99 21.13 2.53 -12.64
N PHE A 100 21.78 3.43 -11.91
CA PHE A 100 21.56 4.87 -12.02
C PHE A 100 22.05 5.39 -13.37
N ARG A 101 23.27 5.02 -13.79
CA ARG A 101 23.81 5.42 -15.11
C ARG A 101 22.93 4.91 -16.25
N ASP A 102 22.48 3.66 -16.16
CA ASP A 102 21.55 3.06 -17.13
C ASP A 102 20.18 3.78 -17.16
N THR A 103 19.72 4.27 -16.00
CA THR A 103 18.48 5.07 -15.89
C THR A 103 18.64 6.40 -16.63
N VAL A 104 19.70 7.16 -16.33
CA VAL A 104 19.99 8.45 -16.98
C VAL A 104 20.19 8.26 -18.49
N LEU A 105 20.90 7.21 -18.91
CA LEU A 105 21.09 6.86 -20.31
C LEU A 105 19.75 6.63 -21.03
N SER A 106 18.91 5.73 -20.52
CA SER A 106 17.61 5.44 -21.16
C SER A 106 16.67 6.66 -21.18
N CYS A 107 16.79 7.54 -20.18
CA CYS A 107 16.09 8.83 -20.14
C CYS A 107 16.60 9.77 -21.23
N ALA A 108 17.92 9.92 -21.38
CA ALA A 108 18.55 10.77 -22.38
C ALA A 108 18.27 10.28 -23.83
N GLU A 109 18.24 8.96 -24.05
CA GLU A 109 17.88 8.37 -25.35
C GLU A 109 16.46 8.74 -25.81
N ASN A 110 15.55 9.06 -24.90
CA ASN A 110 14.20 9.57 -25.21
C ASN A 110 14.17 11.08 -25.50
N SER A 111 15.32 11.76 -25.44
CA SER A 111 15.52 13.17 -25.79
C SER A 111 14.52 14.15 -25.13
N PRO A 112 14.33 14.13 -23.79
CA PRO A 112 13.58 15.19 -23.11
C PRO A 112 14.27 16.55 -23.28
N ALA A 113 13.53 17.65 -23.17
CA ALA A 113 14.12 19.00 -23.19
C ALA A 113 15.10 19.22 -22.03
N LYS A 114 14.79 18.66 -20.86
CA LYS A 114 15.57 18.83 -19.63
C LYS A 114 15.57 17.58 -18.77
N ILE A 115 16.70 17.28 -18.12
CA ILE A 115 16.82 16.26 -17.08
C ILE A 115 17.30 16.92 -15.79
N VAL A 116 16.48 16.86 -14.74
CA VAL A 116 16.80 17.37 -13.40
C VAL A 116 17.10 16.20 -12.48
N ILE A 117 18.29 16.21 -11.89
CA ILE A 117 18.80 15.15 -11.02
C ILE A 117 19.05 15.77 -9.66
N ILE A 118 18.44 15.20 -8.61
CA ILE A 118 18.58 15.72 -7.25
C ILE A 118 19.18 14.62 -6.36
N THR A 119 20.36 14.86 -5.79
CA THR A 119 21.02 13.92 -4.87
C THR A 119 20.70 14.24 -3.41
N ALA A 120 20.86 13.25 -2.52
CA ALA A 120 20.81 13.47 -1.07
C ALA A 120 22.22 13.67 -0.51
N GLY A 121 22.54 14.89 -0.06
CA GLY A 121 23.83 15.26 0.52
C GLY A 121 24.88 15.73 -0.50
N ASN A 122 25.92 16.39 0.02
CA ASN A 122 27.02 16.94 -0.76
C ASN A 122 27.94 15.85 -1.34
N GLU A 123 28.22 14.79 -0.58
CA GLU A 123 29.07 13.68 -1.04
C GLU A 123 28.51 13.02 -2.31
N LEU A 124 27.22 12.72 -2.32
CA LEU A 124 26.58 12.10 -3.48
C LEU A 124 26.51 13.05 -4.68
N TYR A 125 26.36 14.34 -4.45
CA TYR A 125 26.42 15.35 -5.51
C TYR A 125 27.77 15.36 -6.21
N GLU A 126 28.86 15.47 -5.43
CA GLU A 126 30.23 15.54 -5.96
C GLU A 126 30.59 14.29 -6.75
N LYS A 127 30.17 13.12 -6.26
CA LYS A 127 30.33 11.85 -6.97
C LYS A 127 29.52 11.77 -8.26
N THR A 128 28.37 12.43 -8.32
CA THR A 128 27.47 12.38 -9.49
C THR A 128 27.93 13.32 -10.60
N LEU A 129 28.59 14.44 -10.25
CA LEU A 129 28.97 15.51 -11.16
C LEU A 129 29.76 15.05 -12.40
N PRO A 130 30.81 14.20 -12.31
CA PRO A 130 31.58 13.78 -13.49
C PRO A 130 30.75 12.98 -14.49
N TYR A 131 29.82 12.14 -13.99
CA TYR A 131 28.95 11.33 -14.84
C TYR A 131 27.96 12.21 -15.61
N ILE A 132 27.40 13.24 -14.97
CA ILE A 132 26.46 14.14 -15.64
C ILE A 132 27.18 15.01 -16.67
N ALA A 133 28.38 15.50 -16.38
CA ALA A 133 29.21 16.22 -17.34
C ALA A 133 29.57 15.37 -18.57
N GLU A 134 29.68 14.04 -18.42
CA GLU A 134 29.82 13.11 -19.55
C GLU A 134 28.54 13.08 -20.41
N PHE A 135 27.36 12.96 -19.79
CA PHE A 135 26.08 12.96 -20.51
C PHE A 135 25.79 14.28 -21.23
N GLU A 136 26.12 15.43 -20.63
CA GLU A 136 25.99 16.74 -21.28
C GLU A 136 26.76 16.82 -22.60
N ARG A 137 27.93 16.16 -22.68
CA ARG A 137 28.74 16.12 -23.91
C ARG A 137 28.12 15.21 -24.98
N PHE A 138 27.57 14.07 -24.57
CA PHE A 138 26.97 13.10 -25.49
C PHE A 138 25.56 13.50 -25.96
N TYR A 139 24.84 14.29 -25.16
CA TYR A 139 23.47 14.72 -25.43
C TYR A 139 23.33 16.25 -25.35
N PRO A 140 23.99 17.01 -26.23
CA PRO A 140 24.08 18.48 -26.12
C PRO A 140 22.75 19.21 -26.33
N SER A 141 21.72 18.54 -26.84
CA SER A 141 20.37 19.10 -27.01
C SER A 141 19.52 19.03 -25.73
N ILE A 142 20.01 18.38 -24.67
CA ILE A 142 19.30 18.21 -23.41
C ILE A 142 19.93 19.13 -22.37
N GLU A 143 19.12 19.93 -21.68
CA GLU A 143 19.59 20.67 -20.51
C GLU A 143 19.68 19.72 -19.30
N PHE A 144 20.88 19.52 -18.76
CA PHE A 144 21.06 18.79 -17.50
C PHE A 144 21.15 19.76 -16.32
N VAL A 145 20.44 19.44 -15.24
CA VAL A 145 20.51 20.17 -13.97
C VAL A 145 20.81 19.16 -12.89
N LEU A 146 21.94 19.32 -12.21
CA LEU A 146 22.28 18.55 -11.02
C LEU A 146 22.20 19.46 -9.80
N ASP A 147 21.45 19.06 -8.78
CA ASP A 147 21.35 19.77 -7.50
C ASP A 147 21.25 18.77 -6.34
N ARG A 148 21.19 19.26 -5.10
CA ARG A 148 21.21 18.44 -3.89
C ARG A 148 20.38 19.01 -2.76
N THR A 149 19.85 18.12 -1.93
CA THR A 149 19.20 18.46 -0.67
C THR A 149 19.92 17.78 0.49
N GLN A 150 19.94 18.42 1.66
CA GLN A 150 20.44 17.80 2.90
C GLN A 150 19.37 16.94 3.59
N VAL A 151 18.26 16.64 2.93
CA VAL A 151 17.21 15.75 3.44
C VAL A 151 17.12 14.51 2.55
N ALA A 152 17.46 13.35 3.12
CA ALA A 152 17.38 12.05 2.43
C ALA A 152 15.92 11.56 2.28
N SER A 153 15.13 12.29 1.48
CA SER A 153 13.73 12.03 1.22
C SER A 153 13.40 12.30 -0.25
N LYS A 154 12.81 11.31 -0.93
CA LYS A 154 12.34 11.47 -2.31
C LYS A 154 11.40 12.68 -2.46
N ARG A 155 10.57 12.96 -1.46
CA ARG A 155 9.68 14.13 -1.47
C ARG A 155 10.45 15.43 -1.42
N ALA A 156 11.44 15.56 -0.54
CA ALA A 156 12.29 16.75 -0.48
C ALA A 156 13.07 16.96 -1.79
N GLN A 157 13.57 15.88 -2.38
CA GLN A 157 14.28 15.91 -3.66
C GLN A 157 13.35 16.37 -4.81
N VAL A 158 12.14 15.80 -4.90
CA VAL A 158 11.17 16.22 -5.92
C VAL A 158 10.71 17.67 -5.69
N ALA A 159 10.49 18.09 -4.44
CA ALA A 159 10.10 19.46 -4.13
C ALA A 159 11.17 20.47 -4.56
N LEU A 160 12.46 20.15 -4.37
CA LEU A 160 13.57 20.97 -4.86
C LEU A 160 13.64 21.02 -6.38
N ALA A 161 13.25 19.93 -7.07
CA ALA A 161 13.24 19.89 -8.54
C ALA A 161 12.15 20.76 -9.17
N VAL A 162 10.98 20.91 -8.52
CA VAL A 162 9.79 21.55 -9.10
C VAL A 162 10.06 22.96 -9.66
N PRO A 163 10.77 23.88 -8.98
CA PRO A 163 11.14 25.17 -9.53
C PRO A 163 11.93 25.13 -10.86
N HIS A 164 12.65 24.04 -11.14
CA HIS A 164 13.44 23.85 -12.37
C HIS A 164 12.60 23.37 -13.56
N ILE A 165 11.35 22.95 -13.32
CA ILE A 165 10.44 22.43 -14.35
C ILE A 165 9.73 23.61 -15.02
N LYS A 166 10.12 23.92 -16.26
CA LYS A 166 9.52 24.99 -17.08
C LYS A 166 8.73 24.49 -18.29
N THR A 167 8.84 23.20 -18.58
CA THR A 167 8.15 22.54 -19.70
C THR A 167 6.70 22.21 -19.34
N ALA A 168 5.89 21.85 -20.33
CA ALA A 168 4.47 21.57 -20.12
C ALA A 168 4.21 20.29 -19.30
N ILE A 169 5.09 19.29 -19.44
CA ILE A 169 4.95 17.97 -18.83
C ILE A 169 6.19 17.64 -17.97
N ALA A 170 5.94 17.31 -16.71
CA ALA A 170 6.94 16.76 -15.80
C ALA A 170 6.87 15.24 -15.81
N VAL A 171 8.00 14.56 -15.93
CA VAL A 171 8.10 13.10 -15.83
C VAL A 171 8.97 12.73 -14.64
N LEU A 172 8.36 12.17 -13.60
CA LEU A 172 9.08 11.72 -12.41
C LEU A 172 9.43 10.24 -12.57
N LEU A 173 10.68 9.85 -12.31
CA LEU A 173 11.12 8.45 -12.36
C LEU A 173 12.12 8.09 -11.24
N ASP A 174 12.14 6.82 -10.81
CA ASP A 174 13.12 6.33 -9.82
C ASP A 174 14.51 6.08 -10.48
N ASP A 175 15.58 6.12 -9.67
CA ASP A 175 17.00 5.88 -10.01
C ASP A 175 17.37 4.45 -10.49
N HIS A 176 16.39 3.60 -10.76
CA HIS A 176 16.55 2.20 -11.18
C HIS A 176 15.41 1.80 -12.12
N VAL A 177 15.06 2.70 -13.01
CA VAL A 177 13.98 2.56 -13.99
C VAL A 177 14.51 2.83 -15.39
N PHE A 178 14.12 1.99 -16.33
CA PHE A 178 14.64 2.02 -17.68
C PHE A 178 13.50 2.14 -18.67
N TRP A 179 13.67 3.04 -19.63
CA TRP A 179 12.68 3.29 -20.68
C TRP A 179 13.09 2.64 -22.00
N GLY A 180 12.10 2.24 -22.79
CA GLY A 180 12.31 1.90 -24.20
C GLY A 180 12.53 3.16 -25.06
N PRO A 181 12.95 3.00 -26.32
CA PRO A 181 13.31 4.14 -27.19
C PRO A 181 12.11 5.05 -27.54
N ASN A 182 10.90 4.51 -27.62
CA ASN A 182 9.68 5.26 -27.97
C ASN A 182 8.82 5.63 -26.75
N PHE A 183 9.40 5.54 -25.55
CA PHE A 183 8.63 5.59 -24.31
C PHE A 183 7.94 6.94 -24.11
N LEU A 184 8.68 8.04 -24.19
CA LEU A 184 8.11 9.38 -24.01
C LEU A 184 7.09 9.71 -25.11
N GLU A 185 7.35 9.31 -26.35
CA GLU A 185 6.42 9.54 -27.47
C GLU A 185 5.07 8.86 -27.23
N SER A 186 5.08 7.59 -26.81
CA SER A 186 3.86 6.87 -26.46
C SER A 186 3.18 7.47 -25.23
N LEU A 187 3.95 7.78 -24.18
CA LEU A 187 3.46 8.38 -22.94
C LEU A 187 2.72 9.70 -23.19
N LEU A 188 3.30 10.59 -24.00
CA LEU A 188 2.77 11.91 -24.31
C LEU A 188 1.44 11.88 -25.06
N SER A 189 1.15 10.79 -25.78
CA SER A 189 -0.12 10.60 -26.49
C SER A 189 -1.34 10.69 -25.55
N ALA A 190 -1.17 10.42 -24.25
CA ALA A 190 -2.24 10.54 -23.27
C ALA A 190 -2.63 11.99 -22.93
N PHE A 191 -1.72 12.96 -23.08
CA PHE A 191 -1.99 14.37 -22.79
C PHE A 191 -2.74 15.11 -23.91
N LYS A 192 -3.07 14.43 -25.01
CA LYS A 192 -3.97 14.95 -26.04
C LYS A 192 -5.34 15.32 -25.47
N ASP A 193 -5.84 14.58 -24.47
CA ASP A 193 -7.02 15.02 -23.70
C ASP A 193 -6.55 16.12 -22.72
N PRO A 194 -7.01 17.38 -22.86
CA PRO A 194 -6.63 18.46 -21.95
C PRO A 194 -7.05 18.19 -20.50
N LYS A 195 -8.02 17.30 -20.25
CA LYS A 195 -8.46 16.92 -18.90
C LYS A 195 -7.57 15.87 -18.24
N VAL A 196 -6.67 15.21 -18.98
CA VAL A 196 -5.73 14.23 -18.39
C VAL A 196 -4.59 15.00 -17.73
N GLY A 197 -4.51 14.90 -16.41
CA GLY A 197 -3.49 15.58 -15.60
C GLY A 197 -2.33 14.67 -15.21
N LEU A 198 -2.58 13.36 -15.09
CA LEU A 198 -1.60 12.37 -14.63
C LEU A 198 -1.68 11.11 -15.49
N VAL A 199 -0.51 10.62 -15.90
CA VAL A 199 -0.37 9.44 -16.75
C VAL A 199 0.50 8.39 -16.07
N GLY A 200 -0.05 7.18 -15.94
CA GLY A 200 0.69 5.98 -15.51
C GLY A 200 1.05 5.09 -16.69
N THR A 201 1.96 4.14 -16.46
CA THR A 201 2.57 3.31 -17.51
C THR A 201 2.46 1.82 -17.25
N ASN A 202 2.85 1.02 -18.25
CA ASN A 202 2.97 -0.42 -18.12
C ASN A 202 4.31 -0.79 -17.47
N LYS A 203 4.26 -1.54 -16.37
CA LYS A 203 5.44 -1.78 -15.52
C LYS A 203 5.95 -3.20 -15.67
N ARG A 204 7.25 -3.39 -15.87
CA ARG A 204 7.87 -4.72 -15.92
C ARG A 204 9.10 -4.79 -15.03
N VAL A 205 9.32 -5.96 -14.45
CA VAL A 205 10.59 -6.25 -13.77
C VAL A 205 11.55 -6.78 -14.81
N ARG A 206 12.74 -6.17 -14.90
CA ARG A 206 13.85 -6.70 -15.70
C ARG A 206 14.31 -8.01 -15.07
N ARG A 207 14.30 -9.08 -15.87
CA ARG A 207 14.76 -10.39 -15.42
C ARG A 207 16.28 -10.45 -15.51
N GLU A 208 16.94 -10.71 -14.39
CA GLU A 208 18.38 -10.97 -14.40
C GLU A 208 18.68 -12.38 -14.90
N LYS A 209 19.72 -12.51 -15.73
CA LYS A 209 20.22 -13.79 -16.23
C LYS A 209 21.13 -14.44 -15.16
N GLY A 210 21.21 -15.76 -15.16
CA GLY A 210 22.14 -16.50 -14.27
C GLY A 210 21.77 -16.50 -12.78
N LEU A 211 20.54 -16.12 -12.41
CA LEU A 211 20.09 -16.19 -11.02
C LEU A 211 19.98 -17.64 -10.54
N ASN A 212 20.49 -17.90 -9.32
CA ASN A 212 20.19 -19.14 -8.62
C ASN A 212 18.69 -19.25 -8.27
N LEU A 213 18.24 -20.45 -7.93
CA LEU A 213 16.84 -20.75 -7.67
C LEU A 213 16.20 -19.80 -6.64
N TRP A 214 16.91 -19.52 -5.54
CA TRP A 214 16.42 -18.65 -4.48
C TRP A 214 16.18 -17.21 -4.96
N ARG A 215 17.14 -16.61 -5.68
CA ARG A 215 16.97 -15.25 -6.21
C ARG A 215 15.93 -15.20 -7.32
N ARG A 216 15.88 -16.22 -8.17
CA ARG A 216 14.88 -16.36 -9.23
C ARG A 216 13.46 -16.36 -8.67
N PHE A 217 13.24 -17.03 -7.55
CA PHE A 217 11.96 -17.00 -6.82
C PHE A 217 11.57 -15.58 -6.38
N TRP A 218 12.45 -14.83 -5.72
CA TRP A 218 12.14 -13.46 -5.27
C TRP A 218 11.95 -12.49 -6.44
N ASN A 219 12.73 -12.61 -7.51
CA ASN A 219 12.56 -11.82 -8.73
C ASN A 219 11.20 -12.13 -9.40
N MET A 220 10.79 -13.40 -9.45
CA MET A 220 9.44 -13.81 -9.89
C MET A 220 8.35 -13.17 -9.03
N LEU A 221 8.49 -13.16 -7.70
CA LEU A 221 7.52 -12.49 -6.82
C LEU A 221 7.41 -10.99 -7.12
N GLY A 222 8.54 -10.33 -7.39
CA GLY A 222 8.55 -8.93 -7.83
C GLY A 222 7.86 -8.72 -9.17
N ALA A 223 8.13 -9.57 -10.16
CA ALA A 223 7.54 -9.48 -11.48
C ALA A 223 6.03 -9.72 -11.45
N THR A 224 5.58 -10.75 -10.74
CA THR A 224 4.17 -11.07 -10.56
C THR A 224 3.43 -10.01 -9.74
N TYR A 225 4.09 -9.33 -8.79
CA TYR A 225 3.53 -8.16 -8.10
C TYR A 225 3.19 -7.03 -9.09
N LEU A 226 4.11 -6.66 -10.00
CA LEU A 226 3.83 -5.63 -11.01
C LEU A 226 2.77 -6.07 -12.02
N CYS A 227 2.74 -7.34 -12.42
CA CYS A 227 1.69 -7.85 -13.32
C CYS A 227 0.29 -7.69 -12.71
N ARG A 228 0.12 -8.06 -11.44
CA ARG A 228 -1.15 -7.88 -10.72
C ARG A 228 -1.54 -6.41 -10.62
N HIS A 229 -0.57 -5.55 -10.32
CA HIS A 229 -0.81 -4.11 -10.21
C HIS A 229 -1.25 -3.54 -11.56
N ASN A 230 -0.56 -3.88 -12.65
CA ASN A 230 -0.90 -3.45 -14.01
C ASN A 230 -2.32 -3.90 -14.41
N PHE A 231 -2.68 -5.15 -14.08
CA PHE A 231 -4.03 -5.66 -14.32
C PHE A 231 -5.08 -4.81 -13.62
N GLU A 232 -4.88 -4.51 -12.33
CA GLU A 232 -5.87 -3.74 -11.55
C GLU A 232 -6.01 -2.31 -12.03
N ILE A 233 -4.92 -1.55 -12.19
CA ILE A 233 -5.01 -0.14 -12.63
C ILE A 233 -5.57 0.00 -14.04
N ARG A 234 -5.28 -0.95 -14.93
CA ARG A 234 -5.82 -0.96 -16.29
C ARG A 234 -7.33 -1.23 -16.26
N ALA A 235 -7.73 -2.24 -15.51
CA ALA A 235 -9.12 -2.65 -15.41
C ALA A 235 -9.99 -1.54 -14.81
N THR A 236 -9.59 -0.95 -13.68
CA THR A 236 -10.39 0.10 -13.03
C THR A 236 -10.41 1.39 -13.84
N ASN A 237 -9.29 1.76 -14.47
CA ASN A 237 -9.24 2.94 -15.34
C ASN A 237 -10.15 2.79 -16.58
N ALA A 238 -10.42 1.56 -17.05
CA ALA A 238 -11.43 1.30 -18.08
C ALA A 238 -12.86 1.51 -17.58
N VAL A 239 -13.17 1.13 -16.34
CA VAL A 239 -14.55 1.11 -15.82
C VAL A 239 -15.03 2.51 -15.42
N ASP A 240 -14.26 3.24 -14.63
CA ASP A 240 -14.65 4.56 -14.12
C ASP A 240 -13.54 5.63 -14.22
N GLY A 241 -12.45 5.31 -14.92
CA GLY A 241 -11.28 6.19 -15.00
C GLY A 241 -10.44 6.21 -13.72
N GLY A 242 -10.80 5.43 -12.70
CA GLY A 242 -10.16 5.43 -11.40
C GLY A 242 -8.96 4.51 -11.27
N VAL A 243 -8.08 4.86 -10.32
CA VAL A 243 -6.93 4.07 -9.88
C VAL A 243 -6.68 4.38 -8.41
N PHE A 244 -6.17 3.42 -7.65
CA PHE A 244 -5.76 3.69 -6.26
C PHE A 244 -4.42 4.41 -6.19
N VAL A 245 -3.51 4.17 -7.14
CA VAL A 245 -2.22 4.84 -7.23
C VAL A 245 -1.64 4.74 -8.65
N ILE A 246 -0.98 5.80 -9.10
CA ILE A 246 -0.01 5.77 -10.20
C ILE A 246 1.38 5.62 -9.60
N SER A 247 2.13 4.61 -10.03
CA SER A 247 3.41 4.28 -9.38
C SER A 247 4.46 5.38 -9.54
N GLY A 248 5.17 5.68 -8.44
CA GLY A 248 6.28 6.65 -8.44
C GLY A 248 7.55 6.21 -9.19
N ARG A 249 7.59 4.98 -9.71
CA ARG A 249 8.70 4.47 -10.54
C ARG A 249 8.79 5.23 -11.86
N THR A 250 7.66 5.50 -12.48
CA THR A 250 7.54 6.47 -13.57
C THR A 250 6.11 6.96 -13.63
N CYS A 251 5.93 8.28 -13.58
CA CYS A 251 4.66 8.94 -13.83
C CYS A 251 4.88 10.27 -14.53
N ALA A 252 3.92 10.68 -15.34
CA ALA A 252 3.95 12.00 -16.00
C ALA A 252 2.79 12.86 -15.51
N LEU A 253 3.06 14.13 -15.24
CA LEU A 253 2.09 15.11 -14.79
C LEU A 253 2.13 16.34 -15.69
N ARG A 254 0.98 17.02 -15.83
CA ARG A 254 1.02 18.42 -16.28
C ARG A 254 1.76 19.25 -15.24
N THR A 255 2.70 20.06 -15.69
CA THR A 255 3.51 20.90 -14.79
C THR A 255 2.66 21.88 -13.98
N GLU A 256 1.51 22.30 -14.51
CA GLU A 256 0.55 23.15 -13.78
C GLU A 256 0.02 22.53 -12.48
N ILE A 257 0.00 21.20 -12.37
CA ILE A 257 -0.38 20.50 -11.14
C ILE A 257 0.70 20.67 -10.08
N LEU A 258 1.98 20.57 -10.47
CA LEU A 258 3.11 20.77 -9.58
C LEU A 258 3.25 22.23 -9.14
N ASN A 259 2.88 23.16 -10.02
CA ASN A 259 2.86 24.59 -9.76
C ASN A 259 1.59 25.07 -9.02
N HIS A 260 0.64 24.18 -8.75
CA HIS A 260 -0.54 24.55 -7.97
C HIS A 260 -0.10 24.99 -6.57
N PRO A 261 -0.62 26.12 -6.03
CA PRO A 261 -0.15 26.68 -4.76
C PRO A 261 -0.23 25.69 -3.58
N ASP A 262 -1.26 24.84 -3.58
CA ASP A 262 -1.47 23.84 -2.53
C ASP A 262 -0.64 22.55 -2.72
N PHE A 263 -0.02 22.34 -3.89
CA PHE A 263 0.65 21.07 -4.19
C PHE A 263 1.87 20.85 -3.30
N LEU A 264 2.86 21.74 -3.37
CA LEU A 264 4.11 21.59 -2.62
C LEU A 264 3.92 21.60 -1.11
N PRO A 265 3.17 22.54 -0.50
CA PRO A 265 2.94 22.55 0.94
C PRO A 265 2.34 21.24 1.44
N GLY A 266 1.30 20.72 0.77
CA GLY A 266 0.70 19.45 1.15
C GLY A 266 1.56 18.23 0.80
N TYR A 267 2.40 18.31 -0.25
CA TYR A 267 3.29 17.22 -0.64
C TYR A 267 4.43 17.03 0.37
N THR A 268 4.99 18.13 0.91
CA THR A 268 6.10 18.06 1.87
C THR A 268 5.66 17.90 3.32
N ASP A 269 4.43 18.33 3.67
CA ASP A 269 3.86 18.19 5.03
C ASP A 269 2.57 17.35 5.03
N GLU A 270 2.54 16.26 4.23
CA GLU A 270 1.34 15.42 4.18
C GLU A 270 1.10 14.74 5.54
N LYS A 271 -0.12 14.93 6.08
CA LYS A 271 -0.60 14.25 7.27
C LYS A 271 -1.72 13.27 6.94
N PHE A 272 -1.81 12.19 7.71
CA PHE A 272 -2.84 11.15 7.60
C PHE A 272 -3.51 10.90 8.95
N LEU A 273 -4.50 10.01 8.98
CA LEU A 273 -5.32 9.72 10.16
C LEU A 273 -5.93 11.02 10.73
N PHE A 274 -6.78 11.67 9.94
CA PHE A 274 -7.44 12.94 10.31
C PHE A 274 -6.46 14.08 10.65
N GLY A 275 -5.25 14.04 10.10
CA GLY A 275 -4.21 15.05 10.34
C GLY A 275 -3.39 14.82 11.61
N MET A 276 -3.63 13.72 12.34
CA MET A 276 -2.96 13.42 13.61
C MET A 276 -1.51 12.93 13.43
N LEU A 277 -1.20 12.30 12.31
CA LEU A 277 0.11 11.67 12.07
C LEU A 277 0.76 12.23 10.81
N GLY A 278 2.08 12.47 10.86
CA GLY A 278 2.87 12.99 9.76
C GLY A 278 4.10 13.77 10.28
N PRO A 279 4.89 14.38 9.38
CA PRO A 279 4.78 14.33 7.93
C PRO A 279 5.12 12.96 7.33
N LEU A 280 4.48 12.60 6.21
CA LEU A 280 4.77 11.36 5.48
C LEU A 280 6.01 11.51 4.61
N ASN A 281 7.06 10.73 4.90
CA ASN A 281 8.18 10.51 4.00
C ASN A 281 7.89 9.57 2.82
N PRO A 282 7.25 8.39 3.01
CA PRO A 282 6.89 7.51 1.91
C PRO A 282 5.65 8.02 1.17
N ASP A 283 5.19 7.26 0.18
CA ASP A 283 3.85 7.43 -0.44
C ASP A 283 3.71 8.70 -1.31
N ASP A 284 4.83 9.22 -1.85
CA ASP A 284 4.87 10.35 -2.80
C ASP A 284 3.89 10.17 -3.97
N ASP A 285 3.86 8.95 -4.50
CA ASP A 285 3.07 8.57 -5.65
C ASP A 285 1.55 8.53 -5.36
N ASN A 286 1.21 8.18 -4.13
CA ASN A 286 -0.16 8.22 -3.62
C ASN A 286 -0.63 9.66 -3.42
N TYR A 287 0.22 10.54 -2.89
CA TYR A 287 -0.10 11.96 -2.80
C TYR A 287 -0.42 12.54 -4.18
N ASN A 288 0.47 12.33 -5.16
CA ASN A 288 0.28 12.81 -6.52
C ASN A 288 -1.05 12.33 -7.11
N THR A 289 -1.36 11.05 -6.92
CA THR A 289 -2.62 10.45 -7.39
C THR A 289 -3.83 11.11 -6.73
N ARG A 290 -3.85 11.22 -5.40
CA ARG A 290 -4.99 11.79 -4.67
C ARG A 290 -5.17 13.28 -4.95
N PHE A 291 -4.07 14.04 -5.06
CA PHE A 291 -4.11 15.45 -5.41
C PHE A 291 -4.76 15.67 -6.78
N VAL A 292 -4.35 14.89 -7.78
CA VAL A 292 -4.94 14.93 -9.13
C VAL A 292 -6.43 14.62 -9.10
N VAL A 293 -6.84 13.56 -8.38
CA VAL A 293 -8.25 13.19 -8.25
C VAL A 293 -9.06 14.28 -7.52
N SER A 294 -8.53 14.83 -6.43
CA SER A 294 -9.23 15.82 -5.59
C SER A 294 -9.37 17.20 -6.25
N HIS A 295 -8.58 17.47 -7.29
CA HIS A 295 -8.64 18.68 -8.12
C HIS A 295 -9.33 18.45 -9.48
N GLY A 296 -9.97 17.29 -9.68
CA GLY A 296 -10.84 17.03 -10.84
C GLY A 296 -10.11 16.66 -12.13
N TRP A 297 -8.80 16.42 -12.07
CA TRP A 297 -8.03 15.92 -13.21
C TRP A 297 -8.34 14.46 -13.51
N LYS A 298 -8.36 14.09 -14.78
CA LYS A 298 -8.43 12.68 -15.20
C LYS A 298 -7.06 12.02 -15.12
N ILE A 299 -7.10 10.71 -14.89
CA ILE A 299 -5.94 9.84 -14.93
C ILE A 299 -6.05 8.92 -16.14
N LYS A 300 -4.94 8.71 -16.85
CA LYS A 300 -4.85 7.75 -17.95
C LYS A 300 -3.72 6.77 -17.72
N ILE A 301 -3.93 5.50 -18.06
CA ILE A 301 -2.85 4.51 -18.13
C ILE A 301 -2.42 4.35 -19.58
N GLN A 302 -1.23 4.81 -19.94
CA GLN A 302 -0.68 4.53 -21.27
C GLN A 302 -0.17 3.09 -21.33
N TYR A 303 -1.11 2.16 -21.52
CA TYR A 303 -0.86 0.72 -21.54
C TYR A 303 -0.53 0.24 -22.96
N THR A 304 0.71 0.48 -23.40
CA THR A 304 1.24 0.02 -24.70
C THR A 304 2.59 -0.70 -24.48
N GLU A 305 3.11 -1.40 -25.50
CA GLU A 305 4.47 -1.95 -25.43
C GLU A 305 5.54 -0.84 -25.45
N ASP A 306 5.33 0.23 -26.21
CA ASP A 306 6.26 1.37 -26.25
C ASP A 306 6.33 2.12 -24.90
N ALA A 307 5.21 2.22 -24.18
CA ALA A 307 5.15 2.82 -22.84
C ALA A 307 5.42 1.81 -21.71
N VAL A 308 6.16 0.74 -21.99
CA VAL A 308 6.69 -0.16 -20.97
C VAL A 308 7.91 0.49 -20.32
N MET A 309 7.88 0.63 -19.00
CA MET A 309 9.07 0.87 -18.20
C MET A 309 9.51 -0.41 -17.50
N GLU A 310 10.82 -0.61 -17.45
CA GLU A 310 11.44 -1.70 -16.72
C GLU A 310 12.05 -1.22 -15.40
N THR A 311 12.14 -2.12 -14.42
CA THR A 311 12.81 -1.83 -13.15
C THR A 311 13.44 -3.08 -12.56
N THR A 312 14.38 -2.94 -11.64
CA THR A 312 14.90 -4.08 -10.88
C THR A 312 14.06 -4.33 -9.62
N LEU A 313 13.66 -5.57 -9.37
CA LEU A 313 12.93 -5.93 -8.15
C LEU A 313 13.20 -7.37 -7.72
N GLY A 314 13.28 -7.62 -6.41
CA GLY A 314 13.48 -8.97 -5.88
C GLY A 314 14.85 -9.57 -6.19
N VAL A 315 15.89 -8.74 -6.37
CA VAL A 315 17.27 -9.14 -6.71
C VAL A 315 18.32 -8.53 -5.78
N GLU A 316 18.00 -7.39 -5.16
CA GLU A 316 18.94 -6.66 -4.29
C GLU A 316 19.23 -7.40 -2.98
N LYS A 317 20.49 -7.42 -2.57
CA LYS A 317 20.90 -8.14 -1.35
C LYS A 317 20.66 -7.29 -0.08
N PRO A 318 20.24 -7.90 1.05
CA PRO A 318 19.73 -9.27 1.19
C PRO A 318 18.31 -9.41 0.61
N VAL A 319 18.12 -10.36 -0.33
CA VAL A 319 16.94 -10.41 -1.22
C VAL A 319 15.60 -10.57 -0.50
N ALA A 320 15.50 -11.54 0.41
CA ALA A 320 14.28 -11.79 1.16
C ALA A 320 13.94 -10.61 2.06
N THR A 321 14.91 -10.14 2.86
CA THR A 321 14.73 -9.03 3.80
C THR A 321 14.29 -7.76 3.10
N LYS A 322 14.97 -7.36 2.02
CA LYS A 322 14.61 -6.17 1.25
C LYS A 322 13.23 -6.29 0.62
N PHE A 323 12.92 -7.42 -0.04
CA PHE A 323 11.64 -7.59 -0.70
C PHE A 323 10.46 -7.63 0.28
N LEU A 324 10.63 -8.30 1.43
CA LEU A 324 9.62 -8.32 2.49
C LEU A 324 9.42 -6.93 3.12
N ALA A 325 10.50 -6.16 3.33
CA ALA A 325 10.41 -4.78 3.78
C ALA A 325 9.64 -3.90 2.77
N GLN A 326 9.88 -4.08 1.47
CA GLN A 326 9.12 -3.40 0.41
C GLN A 326 7.63 -3.79 0.43
N CYS A 327 7.31 -5.08 0.52
CA CYS A 327 5.92 -5.56 0.63
C CYS A 327 5.20 -4.97 1.84
N ARG A 328 5.87 -4.96 3.01
CA ARG A 328 5.34 -4.35 4.23
C ARG A 328 5.09 -2.86 4.06
N ARG A 329 6.03 -2.12 3.47
CA ARG A 329 5.88 -0.69 3.19
C ARG A 329 4.66 -0.43 2.30
N TRP A 330 4.55 -1.12 1.16
CA TRP A 330 3.40 -0.97 0.25
C TRP A 330 2.06 -1.35 0.89
N ALA A 331 2.05 -2.36 1.77
CA ALA A 331 0.87 -2.73 2.52
C ALA A 331 0.45 -1.62 3.51
N ARG A 332 1.40 -1.00 4.23
CA ARG A 332 1.11 0.16 5.11
C ARG A 332 0.60 1.36 4.33
N THR A 333 1.21 1.65 3.18
CA THR A 333 0.75 2.69 2.24
C THR A 333 -0.72 2.49 1.87
N THR A 334 -1.11 1.24 1.59
CA THR A 334 -2.49 0.90 1.23
C THR A 334 -3.45 1.27 2.36
N TRP A 335 -3.14 0.92 3.62
CA TRP A 335 -3.96 1.28 4.78
C TRP A 335 -4.06 2.80 4.95
N ARG A 336 -2.94 3.53 4.86
CA ARG A 336 -2.94 4.99 5.02
C ARG A 336 -3.71 5.69 3.89
N SER A 337 -3.25 5.51 2.66
CA SER A 337 -3.69 6.28 1.49
C SER A 337 -5.14 5.95 1.10
N ASN A 338 -5.55 4.69 1.15
CA ASN A 338 -6.91 4.32 0.78
C ASN A 338 -7.93 4.86 1.81
N ILE A 339 -7.59 4.84 3.10
CA ILE A 339 -8.45 5.41 4.14
C ILE A 339 -8.53 6.94 3.97
N CYS A 340 -7.40 7.63 3.71
CA CYS A 340 -7.44 9.06 3.39
C CYS A 340 -8.35 9.34 2.19
N SER A 341 -8.24 8.55 1.11
CA SER A 341 -9.08 8.69 -0.09
C SER A 341 -10.58 8.54 0.23
N LEU A 342 -10.94 7.53 1.03
CA LEU A 342 -12.32 7.23 1.40
C LEU A 342 -12.92 8.24 2.39
N VAL A 343 -12.15 8.66 3.39
CA VAL A 343 -12.67 9.33 4.59
C VAL A 343 -12.32 10.82 4.64
N THR A 344 -11.08 11.20 4.30
CA THR A 344 -10.63 12.59 4.37
C THR A 344 -10.89 13.32 3.05
N ASP A 345 -10.39 12.76 1.94
CA ASP A 345 -10.47 13.41 0.62
C ASP A 345 -11.86 13.28 0.01
N ARG A 346 -12.51 12.13 0.21
CA ARG A 346 -13.89 11.75 -0.20
C ARG A 346 -14.21 11.88 -1.68
N THR A 347 -13.31 12.41 -2.50
CA THR A 347 -13.57 12.75 -3.90
C THR A 347 -13.81 11.50 -4.73
N VAL A 348 -13.22 10.37 -4.34
CA VAL A 348 -13.42 9.05 -4.97
C VAL A 348 -14.88 8.58 -4.97
N TRP A 349 -15.69 8.98 -3.97
CA TRP A 349 -17.12 8.67 -3.95
C TRP A 349 -17.89 9.38 -5.06
N THR A 350 -17.38 10.52 -5.54
CA THR A 350 -17.96 11.25 -6.67
C THR A 350 -17.42 10.73 -8.00
N SER A 351 -16.09 10.59 -8.09
CA SER A 351 -15.39 10.41 -9.37
C SER A 351 -15.10 8.95 -9.73
N GLN A 352 -15.02 8.04 -8.76
CA GLN A 352 -14.54 6.67 -8.95
C GLN A 352 -15.35 5.64 -8.12
N PRO A 353 -16.68 5.56 -8.28
CA PRO A 353 -17.54 4.71 -7.47
C PRO A 353 -17.18 3.21 -7.62
N TYR A 354 -16.78 2.76 -8.80
CA TYR A 354 -16.40 1.35 -8.95
C TYR A 354 -15.10 1.05 -8.20
N CYS A 355 -14.10 1.93 -8.25
CA CYS A 355 -12.88 1.78 -7.44
C CYS A 355 -13.16 1.71 -5.94
N VAL A 356 -14.15 2.47 -5.44
CA VAL A 356 -14.55 2.43 -4.01
C VAL A 356 -14.84 0.99 -3.59
N TYR A 357 -15.65 0.27 -4.35
CA TYR A 357 -15.88 -1.16 -4.14
C TYR A 357 -14.62 -1.99 -4.47
N ALA A 358 -14.17 -1.95 -5.73
CA ALA A 358 -13.28 -2.94 -6.30
C ALA A 358 -11.83 -2.86 -5.82
N VAL A 359 -11.43 -1.72 -5.22
CA VAL A 359 -10.09 -1.46 -4.74
C VAL A 359 -10.07 -0.95 -3.30
N TYR A 360 -10.74 0.16 -3.00
CA TYR A 360 -10.59 0.81 -1.70
C TYR A 360 -11.16 -0.05 -0.56
N LEU A 361 -12.44 -0.43 -0.62
CA LEU A 361 -13.05 -1.28 0.40
C LEU A 361 -12.49 -2.71 0.39
N THR A 362 -12.32 -3.30 -0.80
CA THR A 362 -11.78 -4.66 -0.88
C THR A 362 -10.32 -4.75 -0.43
N SER A 363 -9.52 -3.68 -0.51
CA SER A 363 -8.18 -3.68 0.07
C SER A 363 -8.18 -3.94 1.58
N LEU A 364 -9.24 -3.52 2.28
CA LEU A 364 -9.43 -3.72 3.72
C LEU A 364 -9.81 -5.17 4.06
N THR A 365 -10.39 -5.92 3.11
CA THR A 365 -10.92 -7.28 3.35
C THR A 365 -10.19 -8.39 2.60
N ASN A 366 -9.30 -8.06 1.66
CA ASN A 366 -8.68 -9.01 0.75
C ASN A 366 -7.54 -9.81 1.41
N PHE A 367 -7.81 -10.56 2.46
CA PHE A 367 -6.87 -11.46 3.12
C PHE A 367 -7.07 -12.89 2.59
N ALA A 368 -6.28 -13.31 1.60
CA ALA A 368 -6.45 -14.64 0.98
C ALA A 368 -6.44 -15.79 1.99
N ALA A 369 -5.60 -15.71 3.04
CA ALA A 369 -5.53 -16.71 4.10
C ALA A 369 -6.76 -16.77 5.01
N ILE A 370 -7.65 -15.77 4.95
CA ILE A 370 -8.92 -15.75 5.70
C ILE A 370 -10.07 -16.01 4.73
N THR A 371 -10.13 -15.26 3.62
CA THR A 371 -11.24 -15.31 2.67
C THR A 371 -11.35 -16.63 1.94
N ASP A 372 -10.25 -17.28 1.54
CA ASP A 372 -10.33 -18.58 0.84
C ASP A 372 -10.83 -19.71 1.74
N PRO A 373 -10.24 -19.95 2.93
CA PRO A 373 -10.77 -20.97 3.83
C PRO A 373 -12.20 -20.68 4.28
N LEU A 374 -12.55 -19.41 4.51
CA LEU A 374 -13.91 -19.03 4.90
C LEU A 374 -14.92 -19.34 3.79
N LEU A 375 -14.60 -19.09 2.52
CA LEU A 375 -15.46 -19.50 1.40
C LEU A 375 -15.68 -21.02 1.38
N VAL A 376 -14.62 -21.80 1.58
CA VAL A 376 -14.73 -23.27 1.63
C VAL A 376 -15.56 -23.70 2.83
N TYR A 377 -15.31 -23.15 4.01
CA TYR A 377 -16.05 -23.45 5.24
C TYR A 377 -17.54 -23.14 5.10
N LEU A 378 -17.90 -21.95 4.64
CA LEU A 378 -19.29 -21.54 4.43
C LEU A 378 -19.97 -22.45 3.41
N PHE A 379 -19.26 -22.81 2.34
CA PHE A 379 -19.79 -23.74 1.33
C PHE A 379 -20.04 -25.13 1.90
N THR A 380 -19.08 -25.73 2.62
CA THR A 380 -19.22 -27.10 3.14
C THR A 380 -20.27 -27.25 4.25
N HIS A 381 -20.65 -26.15 4.90
CA HIS A 381 -21.71 -26.12 5.92
C HIS A 381 -23.07 -25.70 5.36
N SER A 382 -23.14 -25.28 4.09
CA SER A 382 -24.40 -24.95 3.42
C SER A 382 -25.19 -26.19 3.02
N SER A 383 -26.51 -26.04 2.95
CA SER A 383 -27.48 -26.99 2.39
C SER A 383 -27.12 -27.47 0.99
N LEU A 384 -26.47 -26.64 0.16
CA LEU A 384 -25.97 -27.04 -1.17
C LEU A 384 -24.93 -28.17 -1.10
N PHE A 385 -24.17 -28.25 -0.01
CA PHE A 385 -23.18 -29.30 0.20
C PHE A 385 -23.73 -30.46 1.02
N THR A 386 -24.48 -30.18 2.09
CA THR A 386 -24.93 -31.19 3.07
C THR A 386 -26.13 -32.02 2.58
N HIS A 387 -27.02 -31.46 1.77
CA HIS A 387 -28.20 -32.17 1.23
C HIS A 387 -27.94 -32.81 -0.14
N ALA A 388 -26.81 -32.50 -0.78
CA ALA A 388 -26.45 -33.07 -2.07
C ALA A 388 -25.85 -34.48 -1.92
N SER A 389 -25.89 -35.27 -3.00
CA SER A 389 -25.22 -36.58 -3.01
C SER A 389 -23.71 -36.43 -2.76
N ALA A 390 -23.09 -37.41 -2.11
CA ALA A 390 -21.66 -37.38 -1.82
C ALA A 390 -20.78 -37.12 -3.06
N ARG A 391 -21.19 -37.59 -4.24
CA ARG A 391 -20.51 -37.31 -5.51
C ARG A 391 -20.66 -35.85 -5.91
N THR A 392 -21.88 -35.30 -5.85
CA THR A 392 -22.17 -33.90 -6.19
C THR A 392 -21.42 -32.94 -5.29
N SER A 393 -21.44 -33.16 -3.97
CA SER A 393 -20.75 -32.32 -2.98
C SER A 393 -19.24 -32.29 -3.21
N LYS A 394 -18.61 -33.44 -3.47
CA LYS A 394 -17.17 -33.53 -3.81
C LYS A 394 -16.82 -32.79 -5.10
N LEU A 395 -17.63 -32.93 -6.15
CA LEU A 395 -17.41 -32.23 -7.42
C LEU A 395 -17.58 -30.71 -7.27
N ALA A 396 -18.58 -30.26 -6.52
CA ALA A 396 -18.81 -28.85 -6.28
C ALA A 396 -17.69 -28.22 -5.43
N LEU A 397 -17.19 -28.93 -4.41
CA LEU A 397 -16.03 -28.49 -3.63
C LEU A 397 -14.76 -28.42 -4.48
N ALA A 398 -14.50 -29.45 -5.30
CA ALA A 398 -13.39 -29.43 -6.25
C ALA A 398 -13.51 -28.27 -7.25
N GLY A 399 -14.74 -27.98 -7.70
CA GLY A 399 -15.05 -26.82 -8.56
C GLY A 399 -14.75 -25.49 -7.87
N LEU A 400 -15.15 -25.31 -6.60
CA LEU A 400 -14.86 -24.11 -5.82
C LEU A 400 -13.35 -23.93 -5.59
N VAL A 401 -12.64 -24.98 -5.20
CA VAL A 401 -11.18 -24.94 -5.01
C VAL A 401 -10.48 -24.65 -6.35
N GLY A 402 -10.92 -25.30 -7.43
CA GLY A 402 -10.46 -25.06 -8.79
C GLY A 402 -10.67 -23.60 -9.22
N TRP A 403 -11.84 -23.02 -8.90
CA TRP A 403 -12.15 -21.61 -9.15
C TRP A 403 -11.27 -20.66 -8.36
N ILE A 404 -11.06 -20.92 -7.06
CA ILE A 404 -10.14 -20.13 -6.22
C ILE A 404 -8.74 -20.11 -6.82
N LEU A 405 -8.22 -21.27 -7.22
CA LEU A 405 -6.89 -21.37 -7.83
C LEU A 405 -6.84 -20.71 -9.21
N PHE A 406 -7.85 -20.91 -10.05
CA PHE A 406 -7.97 -20.30 -11.36
C PHE A 406 -7.93 -18.77 -11.29
N THR A 407 -8.69 -18.15 -10.39
CA THR A 407 -8.67 -16.68 -10.28
C THR A 407 -7.31 -16.11 -9.83
N LYS A 408 -6.47 -16.90 -9.17
CA LYS A 408 -5.09 -16.50 -8.78
C LYS A 408 -4.09 -16.59 -9.95
N THR A 409 -4.39 -17.34 -11.01
CA THR A 409 -3.50 -17.46 -12.19
C THR A 409 -3.70 -16.28 -13.14
N ILE A 410 -4.94 -15.82 -13.35
CA ILE A 410 -5.28 -14.84 -14.39
C ILE A 410 -4.45 -13.54 -14.29
N LYS A 411 -4.34 -12.97 -13.08
CA LYS A 411 -3.62 -11.70 -12.89
C LYS A 411 -2.10 -11.81 -13.08
N VAL A 412 -1.54 -13.02 -13.06
CA VAL A 412 -0.11 -13.28 -13.25
C VAL A 412 0.20 -14.03 -14.54
N PHE A 413 -0.83 -14.31 -15.34
CA PHE A 413 -0.71 -15.09 -16.57
C PHE A 413 0.32 -14.50 -17.53
N ASP A 414 0.33 -13.18 -17.72
CA ASP A 414 1.28 -12.52 -18.62
C ASP A 414 2.75 -12.80 -18.26
N TYR A 415 3.07 -12.94 -16.96
CA TYR A 415 4.41 -13.31 -16.53
C TYR A 415 4.77 -14.73 -16.98
N PHE A 416 3.94 -15.72 -16.65
CA PHE A 416 4.21 -17.13 -16.98
C PHE A 416 4.12 -17.41 -18.49
N ARG A 417 3.33 -16.63 -19.23
CA ARG A 417 3.30 -16.66 -20.70
C ARG A 417 4.65 -16.23 -21.30
N ARG A 418 5.27 -15.17 -20.76
CA ARG A 418 6.60 -14.70 -21.20
C ARG A 418 7.75 -15.58 -20.67
N HIS A 419 7.49 -16.29 -19.58
CA HIS A 419 8.49 -17.09 -18.88
C HIS A 419 7.96 -18.48 -18.48
N PRO A 420 7.59 -19.34 -19.46
CA PRO A 420 7.00 -20.65 -19.19
C PRO A 420 7.91 -21.54 -18.33
N GLN A 421 9.22 -21.37 -18.43
CA GLN A 421 10.21 -22.07 -17.63
C GLN A 421 10.09 -21.82 -16.12
N ASP A 422 9.34 -20.81 -15.66
CA ASP A 422 9.16 -20.52 -14.24
C ASP A 422 7.91 -21.20 -13.65
N ILE A 423 7.16 -21.97 -14.44
CA ILE A 423 5.88 -22.55 -13.99
C ILE A 423 6.00 -23.43 -12.74
N TYR A 424 7.16 -24.08 -12.55
CA TYR A 424 7.43 -24.89 -11.36
C TYR A 424 7.51 -24.05 -10.06
N LEU A 425 7.71 -22.73 -10.15
CA LEU A 425 7.68 -21.80 -9.02
C LEU A 425 6.25 -21.36 -8.66
N PHE A 426 5.25 -21.70 -9.48
CA PHE A 426 3.86 -21.29 -9.26
C PHE A 426 3.30 -21.73 -7.90
N PRO A 427 3.52 -22.97 -7.40
CA PRO A 427 3.08 -23.35 -6.05
C PRO A 427 3.66 -22.44 -4.95
N ALA A 428 4.93 -22.04 -5.08
CA ALA A 428 5.57 -21.13 -4.14
C ALA A 428 4.99 -19.70 -4.23
N TYR A 429 4.59 -19.24 -5.43
CA TYR A 429 3.82 -18.00 -5.58
C TYR A 429 2.47 -18.07 -4.86
N VAL A 430 1.72 -19.18 -5.01
CA VAL A 430 0.43 -19.36 -4.34
C VAL A 430 0.62 -19.35 -2.82
N ALA A 431 1.61 -20.08 -2.29
CA ALA A 431 1.95 -20.06 -0.86
C ALA A 431 2.30 -18.64 -0.38
N PHE A 432 3.10 -17.90 -1.16
CA PHE A 432 3.43 -16.51 -0.83
C PHE A 432 2.20 -15.59 -0.85
N ALA A 433 1.23 -15.81 -1.75
CA ALA A 433 0.00 -15.03 -1.78
C ALA A 433 -0.82 -15.18 -0.48
N TYR A 434 -0.81 -16.38 0.12
CA TYR A 434 -1.39 -16.62 1.44
C TYR A 434 -0.56 -15.96 2.55
N PHE A 435 0.75 -16.18 2.57
CA PHE A 435 1.68 -15.54 3.52
C PHE A 435 1.58 -14.00 3.51
N HIS A 436 1.38 -13.39 2.34
CA HIS A 436 1.19 -11.94 2.21
C HIS A 436 -0.05 -11.42 2.96
N SER A 437 -1.00 -12.28 3.34
CA SER A 437 -2.10 -11.92 4.24
C SER A 437 -1.59 -11.55 5.64
N LEU A 438 -0.58 -12.28 6.14
CA LEU A 438 0.08 -11.96 7.40
C LEU A 438 0.84 -10.64 7.32
N ILE A 439 1.54 -10.38 6.19
CA ILE A 439 2.20 -9.10 5.95
C ILE A 439 1.20 -7.94 6.01
N LYS A 440 0.01 -8.10 5.40
CA LYS A 440 -1.03 -7.08 5.42
C LYS A 440 -1.60 -6.85 6.82
N LEU A 441 -1.76 -7.91 7.61
CA LEU A 441 -2.25 -7.80 8.99
C LEU A 441 -1.23 -7.08 9.86
N TRP A 442 0.04 -7.46 9.75
CA TRP A 442 1.13 -6.75 10.43
C TRP A 442 1.24 -5.29 9.99
N ALA A 443 1.05 -5.01 8.70
CA ALA A 443 1.03 -3.65 8.18
C ALA A 443 -0.14 -2.83 8.71
N LEU A 444 -1.32 -3.43 8.90
CA LEU A 444 -2.47 -2.79 9.56
C LEU A 444 -2.11 -2.41 11.01
N LEU A 445 -1.47 -3.31 11.73
CA LEU A 445 -1.05 -3.08 13.12
C LEU A 445 0.18 -2.17 13.24
N THR A 446 0.79 -1.71 12.15
CA THR A 446 1.98 -0.85 12.18
C THR A 446 1.92 0.27 11.13
N PHE A 447 0.70 0.66 10.73
CA PHE A 447 0.48 1.60 9.63
C PHE A 447 0.99 3.02 9.92
N TRP A 448 1.22 3.37 11.18
CA TRP A 448 1.77 4.66 11.60
C TRP A 448 3.26 4.83 11.28
N ASP A 449 3.98 3.74 11.00
CA ASP A 449 5.40 3.80 10.68
C ASP A 449 5.62 4.46 9.30
N CYS A 450 6.17 5.67 9.35
CA CYS A 450 6.44 6.55 8.22
C CYS A 450 7.89 6.46 7.73
N THR A 451 8.65 5.42 8.09
CA THR A 451 10.02 5.25 7.60
C THR A 451 10.02 4.91 6.11
N TRP A 452 10.98 5.48 5.36
CA TRP A 452 11.24 5.10 3.97
C TRP A 452 12.06 3.79 3.90
N SER A 453 11.46 2.72 4.44
CA SER A 453 12.04 1.39 4.58
C SER A 453 12.45 0.75 3.24
N GLY A 454 13.61 0.09 3.23
CA GLY A 454 14.18 -0.60 2.06
C GLY A 454 15.40 0.11 1.44
N ARG A 455 15.71 1.31 1.92
CA ARG A 455 16.95 2.06 1.66
C ARG A 455 17.76 2.15 2.97
N ARG A 456 19.08 2.31 2.86
CA ARG A 456 19.98 2.52 4.01
C ARG A 456 20.23 4.02 4.18
N LEU A 457 19.23 4.74 4.66
CA LEU A 457 19.29 6.20 4.78
C LEU A 457 20.23 6.64 5.90
N ASP A 458 20.44 5.78 6.90
CA ASP A 458 21.41 5.92 7.99
C ASP A 458 22.86 6.03 7.51
N GLN A 459 23.15 5.56 6.29
CA GLN A 459 24.48 5.59 5.69
C GLN A 459 24.73 6.84 4.83
N ILE A 460 23.70 7.64 4.58
CA ILE A 460 23.80 8.85 3.76
C ILE A 460 24.27 9.99 4.65
N LYS A 461 25.46 10.51 4.38
CA LYS A 461 25.96 11.73 5.02
C LYS A 461 25.23 12.93 4.42
N VAL A 462 24.31 13.48 5.20
CA VAL A 462 23.78 14.82 5.00
C VAL A 462 24.50 15.74 5.97
N ASP A 463 24.91 16.91 5.51
CA ASP A 463 25.51 17.89 6.41
C ASP A 463 24.43 18.37 7.37
N GLU A 464 24.75 18.53 8.66
CA GLU A 464 23.84 19.20 9.57
C GLU A 464 23.49 20.57 8.98
N PRO A 465 22.22 21.01 9.01
CA PRO A 465 21.86 22.29 8.46
C PRO A 465 22.71 23.36 9.13
N GLU A 466 23.62 23.99 8.38
CA GLU A 466 24.32 25.17 8.85
C GLU A 466 23.26 26.13 9.37
N ARG A 467 23.29 26.42 10.68
CA ARG A 467 22.65 27.61 11.22
C ARG A 467 23.36 28.79 10.55
N SER A 468 22.80 29.21 9.42
CA SER A 468 23.37 30.21 8.54
C SER A 468 23.72 31.46 9.36
N ARG A 469 25.02 31.77 9.39
CA ARG A 469 25.55 33.05 9.85
C ARG A 469 25.07 34.10 8.86
N VAL A 470 23.95 34.74 9.16
CA VAL A 470 23.42 35.88 8.39
C VAL A 470 24.43 37.04 8.46
N HIS A 471 24.99 37.43 7.32
CA HIS A 471 25.64 38.73 7.14
C HIS A 471 24.55 39.81 7.07
N PRO A 472 24.72 40.98 7.73
CA PRO A 472 23.65 41.97 7.82
C PRO A 472 23.49 42.71 6.48
N ARG A 473 22.24 42.75 5.98
CA ARG A 473 21.75 43.67 4.96
C ARG A 473 20.56 44.46 5.53
N SER A 474 20.58 45.77 5.25
CA SER A 474 19.58 46.84 5.40
C SER A 474 18.71 46.94 6.68
N ASP A 475 18.56 48.16 7.20
CA ASP A 475 17.84 48.46 8.45
C ASP A 475 16.32 48.16 8.39
N SER A 476 15.72 48.05 7.19
CA SER A 476 14.31 47.64 7.05
C SER A 476 14.10 46.15 7.28
N ASP A 477 15.11 45.32 7.00
CA ASP A 477 15.04 43.86 7.21
C ASP A 477 15.18 43.51 8.69
N ILE A 478 15.90 44.33 9.47
CA ILE A 478 16.08 44.13 10.93
C ILE A 478 14.75 44.23 11.67
N ALA A 479 13.90 45.20 11.32
CA ALA A 479 12.59 45.37 11.93
C ALA A 479 11.69 44.14 11.66
N HIS A 480 11.70 43.63 10.43
CA HIS A 480 10.91 42.46 10.04
C HIS A 480 11.43 41.17 10.68
N VAL A 481 12.75 41.03 10.84
CA VAL A 481 13.39 39.90 11.55
C VAL A 481 13.09 39.93 13.05
N ILE A 482 13.01 41.11 13.68
CA ILE A 482 12.61 41.24 15.08
C ILE A 482 11.15 40.84 15.27
N GLU A 483 10.27 41.24 14.36
CA GLU A 483 8.85 40.86 14.37
C GLU A 483 8.66 39.35 14.15
N LEU A 484 9.38 38.76 13.20
CA LEU A 484 9.39 37.31 12.97
C LEU A 484 9.93 36.52 14.16
N ARG A 485 10.97 37.03 14.84
CA ARG A 485 11.47 36.43 16.09
C ARG A 485 10.42 36.49 17.20
N SER A 486 9.74 37.62 17.35
CA SER A 486 8.63 37.77 18.31
C SER A 486 7.49 36.79 18.03
N ILE A 487 7.12 36.60 16.76
CA ILE A 487 6.10 35.63 16.36
C ILE A 487 6.57 34.21 16.65
N ASN A 488 7.81 33.86 16.31
CA ASN A 488 8.36 32.52 16.59
C ASN A 488 8.42 32.20 18.09
N THR A 489 8.78 33.17 18.93
CA THR A 489 8.74 32.99 20.39
C THR A 489 7.32 32.74 20.87
N ARG A 490 6.34 33.53 20.40
CA ARG A 490 4.92 33.34 20.76
C ARG A 490 4.37 32.00 20.29
N VAL A 491 4.80 31.52 19.12
CA VAL A 491 4.44 30.20 18.59
C VAL A 491 5.07 29.08 19.41
N ALA A 492 6.34 29.22 19.82
CA ALA A 492 7.01 28.26 20.71
C ALA A 492 6.35 28.20 22.11
N ASP A 493 5.94 29.34 22.64
CA ASP A 493 5.21 29.41 23.92
C ASP A 493 3.82 28.76 23.80
N LEU A 494 3.13 28.97 22.67
CA LEU A 494 1.86 28.30 22.35
C LEU A 494 2.02 26.79 22.21
N HIS A 495 3.10 26.32 21.56
CA HIS A 495 3.38 24.89 21.46
C HIS A 495 3.69 24.26 22.82
N THR A 496 4.45 24.94 23.67
CA THR A 496 4.76 24.49 25.03
C THR A 496 3.48 24.44 25.88
N SER A 497 2.66 25.49 25.84
CA SER A 497 1.38 25.55 26.54
C SER A 497 0.40 24.47 26.06
N HIS A 498 0.35 24.20 24.75
CA HIS A 498 -0.47 23.13 24.18
C HIS A 498 0.05 21.75 24.60
N ALA A 499 1.37 21.52 24.62
CA ALA A 499 1.96 20.27 25.08
C ALA A 499 1.66 20.02 26.56
N GLU A 500 1.76 21.04 27.42
CA GLU A 500 1.38 20.97 28.83
C GLU A 500 -0.14 20.77 29.03
N HIS A 501 -0.97 21.32 28.14
CA HIS A 501 -2.40 21.09 28.16
C HIS A 501 -2.73 19.64 27.79
N ILE A 502 -2.11 19.09 26.74
CA ILE A 502 -2.28 17.68 26.34
C ILE A 502 -1.78 16.74 27.44
N ALA A 503 -0.61 17.00 28.02
CA ALA A 503 -0.04 16.18 29.09
C ALA A 503 -1.01 16.06 30.29
N ARG A 504 -1.67 17.16 30.68
CA ARG A 504 -2.69 17.18 31.74
C ARG A 504 -3.88 16.24 31.50
N TYR A 505 -4.26 15.99 30.25
CA TYR A 505 -5.33 15.02 29.93
C TYR A 505 -4.79 13.61 29.70
N GLN A 506 -3.56 13.46 29.21
CA GLN A 506 -2.97 12.16 28.91
C GLN A 506 -2.46 11.41 30.15
N GLU A 507 -1.89 12.12 31.14
CA GLU A 507 -1.33 11.49 32.34
C GLU A 507 -2.37 10.68 33.16
N PRO A 508 -3.58 11.19 33.44
CA PRO A 508 -4.61 10.41 34.15
C PRO A 508 -5.07 9.18 33.35
N LEU A 509 -5.17 9.31 32.02
CA LEU A 509 -5.57 8.22 31.13
C LEU A 509 -4.49 7.13 31.05
N LEU A 510 -3.21 7.52 30.97
CA LEU A 510 -2.08 6.60 30.99
C LEU A 510 -1.97 5.88 32.34
N ALA A 511 -2.19 6.58 33.45
CA ALA A 511 -2.24 5.98 34.78
C ALA A 511 -3.36 4.94 34.87
N GLU A 512 -4.56 5.25 34.36
CA GLU A 512 -5.69 4.31 34.37
C GLU A 512 -5.45 3.10 33.44
N VAL A 513 -4.86 3.31 32.26
CA VAL A 513 -4.48 2.22 31.35
C VAL A 513 -3.43 1.30 31.99
N ASN A 514 -2.46 1.84 32.71
CA ASN A 514 -1.47 1.04 33.43
C ASN A 514 -2.10 0.27 34.59
N ARG A 515 -3.01 0.89 35.35
CA ARG A 515 -3.80 0.21 36.39
C ARG A 515 -4.61 -0.95 35.82
N LEU A 516 -5.26 -0.75 34.66
CA LEU A 516 -6.02 -1.81 33.97
C LEU A 516 -5.12 -2.94 33.46
N LYS A 517 -3.89 -2.64 33.01
CA LYS A 517 -2.90 -3.67 32.63
C LYS A 517 -2.45 -4.49 33.83
N GLU A 518 -2.18 -3.86 34.97
CA GLU A 518 -1.81 -4.59 36.20
C GLU A 518 -2.96 -5.49 36.67
N ASN A 519 -4.20 -5.02 36.59
CA ASN A 519 -5.38 -5.83 36.90
C ASN A 519 -5.54 -7.01 35.93
N LEU A 520 -5.25 -6.80 34.63
CA LEU A 520 -5.30 -7.86 33.63
C LEU A 520 -4.23 -8.93 33.88
N VAL A 521 -2.99 -8.55 34.20
CA VAL A 521 -1.92 -9.49 34.58
C VAL A 521 -2.31 -10.29 35.84
N THR A 522 -2.94 -9.63 36.80
CA THR A 522 -3.45 -10.29 38.02
C THR A 522 -4.55 -11.31 37.69
N LEU A 523 -5.48 -10.95 36.80
CA LEU A 523 -6.55 -11.83 36.31
C LEU A 523 -6.02 -13.01 35.49
N GLU A 524 -5.03 -12.79 34.63
CA GLU A 524 -4.36 -13.84 33.86
C GLU A 524 -3.60 -14.81 34.78
N GLY A 525 -2.95 -14.29 35.82
CA GLY A 525 -2.33 -15.09 36.88
C GLY A 525 -3.36 -15.97 37.59
N GLY A 526 -4.50 -15.39 38.02
CA GLY A 526 -5.59 -16.14 38.65
C GLY A 526 -6.21 -17.19 37.72
N HIS A 527 -6.38 -16.87 36.43
CA HIS A 527 -6.90 -17.82 35.44
C HIS A 527 -5.95 -18.99 35.22
N LYS A 528 -4.63 -18.74 35.20
CA LYS A 528 -3.61 -19.78 35.13
C LYS A 528 -3.65 -20.68 36.36
N THR A 529 -3.74 -20.12 37.57
CA THR A 529 -3.89 -20.90 38.80
C THR A 529 -5.17 -21.75 38.80
N MET A 530 -6.30 -21.21 38.33
CA MET A 530 -7.54 -21.99 38.20
C MET A 530 -7.41 -23.11 37.15
N SER A 531 -6.71 -22.87 36.04
CA SER A 531 -6.45 -23.88 35.02
C SER A 531 -5.54 -24.99 35.55
N ASP A 532 -4.49 -24.65 36.28
CA ASP A 532 -3.57 -25.61 36.89
C ASP A 532 -4.27 -26.44 37.98
N ASN A 533 -5.13 -25.82 38.79
CA ASN A 533 -5.97 -26.51 39.77
C ASN A 533 -6.99 -27.44 39.10
N SER A 534 -7.62 -27.00 38.01
CA SER A 534 -8.55 -27.85 37.25
C SER A 534 -7.86 -29.06 36.63
N LEU A 535 -6.62 -28.91 36.17
CA LEU A 535 -5.81 -30.00 35.65
C LEU A 535 -5.41 -30.98 36.77
N ALA A 536 -4.99 -30.47 37.92
CA ALA A 536 -4.65 -31.28 39.09
C ALA A 536 -5.86 -32.07 39.63
N ILE A 537 -7.05 -31.44 39.65
CA ILE A 537 -8.32 -32.10 40.00
C ILE A 537 -8.66 -33.20 38.99
N GLY A 538 -8.48 -32.93 37.68
CA GLY A 538 -8.68 -33.92 36.62
C GLY A 538 -7.79 -35.15 36.80
N THR A 539 -6.49 -34.95 37.00
CA THR A 539 -5.52 -36.03 37.23
C THR A 539 -5.86 -36.84 38.50
N GLY A 540 -6.25 -36.17 39.60
CA GLY A 540 -6.66 -36.85 40.82
C GLY A 540 -7.95 -37.67 40.67
N LEU A 541 -8.89 -37.20 39.85
CA LEU A 541 -10.11 -37.95 39.51
C LEU A 541 -9.81 -39.20 38.68
N ASP A 542 -8.88 -39.10 37.72
CA ASP A 542 -8.47 -40.22 36.88
C ASP A 542 -7.76 -41.31 37.70
N GLU A 543 -6.89 -40.94 38.66
CA GLU A 543 -6.25 -41.89 39.58
C GLU A 543 -7.26 -42.61 40.50
N ILE A 544 -8.30 -41.91 40.95
CA ILE A 544 -9.38 -42.51 41.76
C ILE A 544 -10.21 -43.48 40.92
N LEU A 545 -10.51 -43.12 39.67
CA LEU A 545 -11.23 -43.97 38.72
C LEU A 545 -10.44 -45.23 38.34
N GLU A 546 -9.12 -45.12 38.21
CA GLU A 546 -8.23 -46.24 37.92
C GLU A 546 -8.16 -47.20 39.11
N ARG A 547 -7.98 -46.69 40.33
CA ARG A 547 -8.00 -47.50 41.56
C ARG A 547 -9.35 -48.14 41.84
N ALA A 548 -10.45 -47.46 41.51
CA ALA A 548 -11.80 -48.03 41.61
C ALA A 548 -11.99 -49.19 40.62
N LYS A 549 -11.44 -49.09 39.40
CA LYS A 549 -11.43 -50.20 38.43
C LYS A 549 -10.59 -51.38 38.92
N GLU A 550 -9.38 -51.13 39.41
CA GLU A 550 -8.51 -52.18 39.97
C GLU A 550 -9.16 -52.90 41.17
N ALA A 551 -9.90 -52.17 42.01
CA ALA A 551 -10.67 -52.74 43.12
C ALA A 551 -11.93 -53.50 42.67
N THR A 552 -12.48 -53.21 41.48
CA THR A 552 -13.64 -53.91 40.92
C THR A 552 -13.22 -55.22 40.23
N ASP A 553 -12.00 -55.28 39.69
CA ASP A 553 -11.42 -56.48 39.06
C ASP A 553 -10.86 -57.48 40.10
N ALA A 554 -10.63 -57.06 41.34
CA ALA A 554 -10.18 -57.90 42.45
C ALA A 554 -11.33 -58.18 43.45
N GLN A 555 -12.20 -59.13 43.12
CA GLN A 555 -13.33 -59.52 43.97
C GLN A 555 -12.85 -60.45 45.12
N ASP A 556 -12.43 -59.88 46.26
CA ASP A 556 -13.01 -60.19 47.60
C ASP A 556 -12.34 -59.48 48.80
N ALA A 557 -13.22 -59.06 49.72
CA ALA A 557 -13.05 -58.82 51.16
C ALA A 557 -12.39 -57.52 51.69
N ALA A 558 -13.27 -56.59 52.08
CA ALA A 558 -13.21 -55.76 53.28
C ALA A 558 -12.01 -54.80 53.46
N LYS A 559 -12.17 -53.57 52.95
CA LYS A 559 -11.75 -52.37 53.69
C LYS A 559 -12.68 -51.22 53.35
N ILE A 560 -13.41 -50.77 54.36
CA ILE A 560 -14.17 -49.53 54.38
C ILE A 560 -13.21 -48.43 53.92
N ILE A 561 -13.51 -47.80 52.77
CA ILE A 561 -12.95 -46.51 52.41
C ILE A 561 -13.45 -45.57 53.51
N ASP A 562 -12.55 -45.16 54.40
CA ASP A 562 -12.88 -44.26 55.50
C ASP A 562 -13.37 -42.94 54.88
N GLU A 563 -14.65 -42.63 55.02
CA GLU A 563 -15.25 -41.38 54.57
C GLU A 563 -14.50 -40.16 55.14
N ARG A 564 -13.74 -40.33 56.24
CA ARG A 564 -12.81 -39.30 56.73
C ARG A 564 -11.66 -38.99 55.78
N ASP A 565 -11.05 -39.96 55.11
CA ASP A 565 -9.90 -39.69 54.22
C ASP A 565 -10.33 -38.93 52.95
N ILE A 566 -11.55 -39.16 52.47
CA ILE A 566 -12.15 -38.39 51.37
C ILE A 566 -12.58 -37.00 51.87
N SER A 567 -13.20 -36.92 53.05
CA SER A 567 -13.62 -35.63 53.63
C SER A 567 -12.43 -34.72 53.97
N ASP A 568 -11.32 -35.26 54.47
CA ASP A 568 -10.11 -34.52 54.80
C ASP A 568 -9.39 -34.01 53.53
N LYS A 569 -9.37 -34.81 52.45
CA LYS A 569 -8.83 -34.37 51.15
C LYS A 569 -9.71 -33.30 50.48
N ILE A 570 -11.03 -33.40 50.63
CA ILE A 570 -11.96 -32.36 50.17
C ILE A 570 -11.82 -31.08 51.02
N ALA A 571 -11.51 -31.20 52.32
CA ALA A 571 -11.26 -30.04 53.19
C ALA A 571 -9.96 -29.31 52.81
N VAL A 572 -8.90 -30.04 52.47
CA VAL A 572 -7.63 -29.47 51.95
C VAL A 572 -7.87 -28.73 50.62
N LEU A 573 -8.68 -29.31 49.71
CA LEU A 573 -9.05 -28.68 48.44
C LEU A 573 -9.99 -27.46 48.57
N LYS A 574 -10.70 -27.31 49.69
CA LYS A 574 -11.52 -26.10 49.98
C LYS A 574 -10.73 -24.97 50.64
N SER A 575 -9.51 -25.25 51.13
CA SER A 575 -8.65 -24.29 51.83
C SER A 575 -7.52 -23.70 50.97
N ALA A 576 -7.32 -24.23 49.76
CA ALA A 576 -6.38 -23.74 48.74
C ALA A 576 -7.16 -23.05 47.61
#